data_AF-A0A7C1TEU8-F1
#
_entry.id   AF-A0A7C1TEU8-F1
#
_cell.length_a   1.000
_cell.length_b   1.000
_cell.length_c   1.000
_cell.angle_alpha   90.00
_cell.angle_beta   90.00
_cell.angle_gamma   90.00
#
_symmetry.space_group_name_H-M   'P 1'
#
loop_
_entity.id
_entity.type
_entity.pdbx_description
1 polymer ?
#
loop_
_entity_poly.entity_id
_entity_poly.type
_entity_poly.pdbx_seq_one_letter_code
_entity_poly.pdbx_strand_id
1 'polypeptide(L)'
;MKKLLIALMLMFSSAALNAAELQTVRLEVDKMTCNLCPLTVRTALQNVEGVEKATAKYEGNGVGWAEVTFDPDKASVEDLTFATEMAGYPSRVKKTQ
;
A
#
# COMPACT_ATOMS: atom_id res chain seq x y z
N MET A 1 -25.75 -48.76 -32.24
CA MET A 1 -25.01 -47.53 -32.59
C MET A 1 -25.44 -46.43 -31.64
N LYS A 2 -24.65 -46.27 -30.58
CA LYS A 2 -24.89 -45.32 -29.48
C LYS A 2 -24.76 -43.90 -30.02
N LYS A 3 -25.88 -43.18 -30.10
CA LYS A 3 -25.86 -41.72 -30.23
C LYS A 3 -25.36 -41.16 -28.90
N LEU A 4 -24.04 -41.17 -28.79
CA LEU A 4 -23.25 -40.23 -27.99
C LEU A 4 -23.76 -38.81 -28.27
N LEU A 5 -23.55 -37.90 -27.33
CA LEU A 5 -23.88 -36.47 -27.34
C LEU A 5 -25.14 -36.11 -26.54
N ILE A 6 -25.06 -36.19 -25.21
CA ILE A 6 -25.78 -35.25 -24.34
C ILE A 6 -24.76 -34.66 -23.37
N ALA A 7 -24.63 -33.35 -23.50
CA ALA A 7 -23.68 -32.47 -22.87
C ALA A 7 -23.69 -32.60 -21.34
N LEU A 8 -22.57 -33.06 -20.77
CA LEU A 8 -22.25 -32.75 -19.39
C LEU A 8 -21.65 -31.34 -19.39
N MET A 9 -22.54 -30.38 -19.16
CA MET A 9 -22.27 -28.97 -18.95
C MET A 9 -21.17 -28.82 -17.90
N LEU A 10 -19.93 -28.60 -18.35
CA LEU A 10 -18.85 -28.13 -17.49
C LEU A 10 -19.25 -26.74 -17.01
N MET A 11 -19.86 -26.66 -15.83
CA MET A 11 -19.95 -25.42 -15.07
C MET A 11 -18.54 -25.04 -14.65
N PHE A 12 -17.79 -24.41 -15.57
CA PHE A 12 -16.66 -23.58 -15.22
C PHE A 12 -17.21 -22.34 -14.53
N SER A 13 -17.55 -22.48 -13.24
CA SER A 13 -17.66 -21.31 -12.36
C SER A 13 -16.26 -20.78 -12.18
N SER A 14 -15.84 -19.92 -13.10
CA SER A 14 -14.70 -19.03 -12.88
C SER A 14 -15.12 -18.04 -11.81
N ALA A 15 -15.02 -18.43 -10.54
CA ALA A 15 -14.89 -17.48 -9.47
C ALA A 15 -13.56 -16.77 -9.72
N ALA A 16 -13.62 -15.65 -10.43
CA ALA A 16 -12.56 -14.67 -10.38
C ALA A 16 -12.46 -14.28 -8.91
N LEU A 17 -11.48 -14.83 -8.19
CA LEU A 17 -11.05 -14.25 -6.93
C LEU A 17 -10.60 -12.83 -7.31
N ASN A 18 -11.41 -11.84 -6.98
CA ASN A 18 -10.97 -10.45 -6.94
C ASN A 18 -9.88 -10.38 -5.86
N ALA A 19 -8.64 -10.67 -6.25
CA ALA A 19 -7.49 -10.27 -5.46
C ALA A 19 -7.52 -8.74 -5.43
N ALA A 20 -7.62 -8.15 -4.24
CA ALA A 20 -7.48 -6.70 -4.09
C ALA A 20 -6.16 -6.29 -4.75
N GLU A 21 -6.24 -5.41 -5.75
CA GLU A 21 -5.07 -4.94 -6.46
C GLU A 21 -4.32 -3.95 -5.55
N LEU A 22 -3.36 -4.48 -4.80
CA LEU A 22 -2.55 -3.67 -3.91
C LEU A 22 -1.78 -2.62 -4.71
N GLN A 23 -1.85 -1.37 -4.25
CA GLN A 23 -1.11 -0.27 -4.83
C GLN A 23 0.14 0.01 -4.01
N THR A 24 1.23 0.35 -4.69
CA THR A 24 2.47 0.78 -4.02
C THR A 24 2.78 2.22 -4.39
N VAL A 25 2.93 3.07 -3.37
CA VAL A 25 3.28 4.48 -3.53
C VAL A 25 4.54 4.81 -2.75
N ARG A 26 5.25 5.83 -3.22
CA ARG A 26 6.41 6.40 -2.53
C ARG A 26 6.09 7.78 -2.01
N LEU A 27 6.28 7.98 -0.72
CA LEU A 27 6.10 9.25 -0.03
C LEU A 27 7.47 9.89 0.23
N GLU A 28 7.60 11.17 -0.06
CA GLU A 28 8.69 12.01 0.46
C GLU A 28 8.26 12.52 1.83
N VAL A 29 9.11 12.32 2.84
CA VAL A 29 8.77 12.56 4.24
C VAL A 29 9.69 13.63 4.80
N ASP A 30 9.10 14.71 5.31
CA ASP A 30 9.82 15.83 5.89
C ASP A 30 10.02 15.64 7.40
N LYS A 31 10.86 16.50 8.01
CA LYS A 31 11.17 16.52 9.46
C LYS A 31 11.74 15.22 10.01
N MET A 32 12.30 14.38 9.15
CA MET A 32 12.98 13.16 9.55
C MET A 32 14.41 13.52 9.99
N THR A 33 14.61 13.97 11.23
CA THR A 33 15.90 14.56 11.68
C THR A 33 16.78 13.63 12.51
N CYS A 34 16.33 12.41 12.80
CA CYS A 34 17.05 11.42 13.60
C CYS A 34 17.05 10.04 12.92
N ASN A 35 18.10 9.25 13.16
CA ASN A 35 18.27 7.90 12.60
C ASN A 35 17.16 6.91 13.00
N LEU A 36 16.43 7.18 14.09
CA LEU A 36 15.30 6.38 14.52
C LEU A 36 13.95 6.88 13.98
N CYS A 37 13.87 8.09 13.41
CA CYS A 37 12.64 8.63 12.83
C CYS A 37 11.97 7.70 11.79
N PRO A 38 12.71 6.98 10.92
CA PRO A 38 12.09 6.02 10.00
C PRO A 38 11.25 4.94 10.69
N LEU A 39 11.60 4.55 11.92
CA LEU A 39 10.82 3.55 12.67
C LEU A 39 9.43 4.10 13.00
N THR A 40 9.35 5.33 13.50
CA THR A 40 8.08 5.99 13.84
C THR A 40 7.19 6.16 12.62
N VAL A 41 7.75 6.63 11.49
CA VAL A 41 7.01 6.79 10.24
C VAL A 41 6.47 5.45 9.74
N ARG A 42 7.31 4.40 9.75
CA ARG A 42 6.89 3.05 9.36
C ARG A 42 5.76 2.55 10.25
N THR A 43 5.88 2.68 11.58
CA THR A 43 4.85 2.22 12.51
C THR A 43 3.54 3.00 12.33
N ALA A 44 3.59 4.31 12.08
CA ALA A 44 2.40 5.10 11.80
C ALA A 44 1.67 4.60 10.55
N LEU A 45 2.40 4.30 9.47
CA LEU A 45 1.84 3.76 8.23
C LEU A 45 1.29 2.35 8.41
N GLN A 46 1.97 1.48 9.15
CA GLN A 46 1.49 0.12 9.44
C GLN A 46 0.20 0.08 10.26
N ASN A 47 -0.13 1.16 10.98
CA ASN A 47 -1.36 1.26 11.75
C ASN A 47 -2.57 1.72 10.90
N VAL A 48 -2.36 2.13 9.65
CA VAL A 48 -3.45 2.46 8.73
C VAL A 48 -4.09 1.16 8.23
N GLU A 49 -5.40 1.04 8.40
CA GLU A 49 -6.15 -0.13 7.91
C GLU A 49 -5.98 -0.29 6.39
N GLY A 50 -5.68 -1.50 5.93
CA GLY A 50 -5.42 -1.76 4.51
C GLY A 50 -3.97 -1.61 4.08
N VAL A 51 -3.06 -1.14 4.94
CA VAL A 51 -1.62 -1.20 4.67
C VAL A 51 -1.09 -2.61 4.89
N GLU A 52 -0.56 -3.21 3.81
CA GLU A 52 0.06 -4.54 3.83
C GLU A 52 1.56 -4.46 4.15
N LYS A 53 2.22 -3.42 3.66
CA LYS A 53 3.67 -3.25 3.84
C LYS A 53 4.03 -1.78 3.88
N ALA A 54 4.92 -1.42 4.81
CA ALA A 54 5.55 -0.10 4.83
C ALA A 54 7.04 -0.22 5.11
N THR A 55 7.83 0.56 4.39
CA THR A 55 9.26 0.76 4.68
C THR A 55 9.55 2.25 4.69
N ALA A 56 10.53 2.68 5.47
CA ALA A 56 10.95 4.07 5.52
C ALA A 56 12.45 4.18 5.70
N LYS A 57 13.04 5.25 5.17
CA LYS A 57 14.47 5.50 5.24
C LYS A 57 14.75 6.99 5.38
N TYR A 58 15.71 7.30 6.25
CA TYR A 58 16.29 8.63 6.38
C TYR A 58 17.36 8.85 5.31
N GLU A 59 17.31 9.99 4.61
CA GLU A 59 18.27 10.34 3.55
C GLU A 59 19.25 11.45 3.94
N GLY A 60 19.10 12.04 5.12
CA GLY A 60 19.92 13.17 5.58
C GLY A 60 19.15 14.49 5.56
N ASN A 61 19.74 15.54 6.13
CA ASN A 61 19.22 16.92 6.06
C ASN A 61 17.75 17.11 6.48
N GLY A 62 17.25 16.27 7.38
CA GLY A 62 15.86 16.37 7.84
C GLY A 62 14.81 15.81 6.86
N VAL A 63 15.23 15.09 5.81
CA VAL A 63 14.34 14.49 4.81
C VAL A 63 14.56 12.98 4.68
N GLY A 64 13.51 12.27 4.28
CA GLY A 64 13.54 10.85 3.98
C GLY A 64 12.41 10.44 3.05
N TRP A 65 12.17 9.14 2.96
CA TRP A 65 11.06 8.58 2.20
C TRP A 65 10.43 7.40 2.91
N ALA A 66 9.19 7.11 2.52
CA ALA A 66 8.51 5.86 2.82
C ALA A 66 7.96 5.23 1.54
N GLU A 67 8.00 3.91 1.45
CA GLU A 67 7.33 3.13 0.41
C GLU A 67 6.25 2.29 1.08
N VAL A 68 5.03 2.39 0.57
CA VAL A 68 3.83 1.81 1.20
C VAL A 68 3.06 1.04 0.15
N THR A 69 2.78 -0.22 0.46
CA THR A 69 1.87 -1.08 -0.29
C THR A 69 0.57 -1.21 0.50
N PHE A 70 -0.55 -0.83 -0.10
CA PHE A 70 -1.86 -0.78 0.54
C PHE A 70 -2.99 -1.20 -0.40
N ASP A 71 -4.10 -1.62 0.19
CA ASP A 71 -5.35 -1.92 -0.49
C ASP A 71 -6.13 -0.62 -0.77
N PRO A 72 -6.31 -0.21 -2.05
CA PRO A 72 -6.99 1.04 -2.40
C PRO A 72 -8.50 1.03 -2.06
N ASP A 73 -9.07 -0.14 -1.75
CA ASP A 73 -10.46 -0.23 -1.28
C ASP A 73 -10.59 0.09 0.22
N LYS A 74 -9.47 0.11 0.97
CA LYS A 74 -9.44 0.32 2.44
C LYS A 74 -8.71 1.59 2.87
N ALA A 75 -7.69 2.00 2.12
CA ALA A 75 -6.90 3.20 2.41
C ALA A 75 -6.70 4.04 1.15
N SER A 76 -6.55 5.34 1.37
CA SER A 76 -6.17 6.31 0.34
C SER A 76 -4.78 6.89 0.60
N VAL A 77 -4.22 7.55 -0.41
CA VAL A 77 -2.96 8.31 -0.23
C VAL A 77 -3.11 9.37 0.85
N GLU A 78 -4.28 10.02 0.91
CA GLU A 78 -4.61 11.03 1.92
C GLU A 78 -4.51 10.44 3.32
N ASP A 79 -5.05 9.24 3.56
CA ASP A 79 -4.95 8.55 4.86
C ASP A 79 -3.49 8.27 5.25
N LEU A 80 -2.66 7.86 4.28
CA LEU A 80 -1.24 7.60 4.52
C LEU A 80 -0.49 8.89 4.89
N THR A 81 -0.70 9.97 4.13
CA THR A 81 -0.05 11.26 4.39
C THR A 81 -0.51 11.85 5.72
N PHE A 82 -1.81 11.75 6.04
CA PHE A 82 -2.37 12.16 7.32
C PHE A 82 -1.79 11.38 8.50
N ALA A 83 -1.65 10.05 8.38
CA ALA A 83 -1.05 9.24 9.43
C ALA A 83 0.39 9.67 9.75
N THR A 84 1.18 9.96 8.71
CA THR A 84 2.56 10.45 8.90
C THR A 84 2.59 11.87 9.48
N GLU A 85 1.68 12.75 9.07
CA GLU A 85 1.55 14.10 9.62
C GLU A 85 1.19 14.08 11.11
N MET A 86 0.23 13.24 11.51
CA MET A 86 -0.16 13.05 12.91
C MET A 86 0.98 12.47 13.77
N ALA A 87 1.91 11.73 13.15
CA ALA A 87 3.13 11.28 13.80
C ALA A 87 4.24 12.35 13.86
N GLY A 88 4.01 13.55 13.30
CA GLY A 88 4.95 14.67 13.26
C GLY A 88 5.84 14.73 12.01
N TYR A 89 5.57 13.87 11.03
CA TYR A 89 6.38 13.69 9.81
C TYR A 89 5.51 13.91 8.56
N PRO A 90 5.15 15.16 8.23
CA PRO A 90 4.33 15.44 7.05
C PRO A 90 4.98 14.86 5.79
N SER A 91 4.17 14.32 4.90
CA SER A 91 4.65 13.64 3.70
C SER A 91 3.79 13.92 2.47
N ARG A 92 4.34 13.65 1.29
CA ARG A 92 3.70 13.87 -0.01
C ARG A 92 4.07 12.76 -0.98
N VAL A 93 3.17 12.40 -1.90
CA VAL A 93 3.50 11.44 -2.96
C VAL A 93 4.62 11.99 -3.83
N LYS A 94 5.68 11.21 -4.00
CA LYS A 94 6.69 11.47 -5.01
C LYS A 94 6.06 11.23 -6.37
N LYS A 95 5.85 12.29 -7.16
CA LYS A 95 5.44 12.15 -8.56
C LYS A 95 6.57 11.42 -9.30
N THR A 96 6.36 10.16 -9.64
CA THR A 96 7.22 9.47 -10.61
C THR A 96 6.98 10.15 -11.95
N GLN A 97 8.00 10.84 -12.46
CA GLN A 97 8.01 11.44 -13.79
C GLN A 97 8.60 10.42 -14.77
#